data_AF-D8SNC1-F1
#
_entry.id   AF-D8SNC1-F1
#
_cell.length_a   1.000
_cell.length_b   1.000
_cell.length_c   1.000
_cell.angle_alpha   90.00
_cell.angle_beta   90.00
_cell.angle_gamma   90.00
#
_symmetry.space_group_name_H-M   'P 1'
#
loop_
_entity.id
_entity.type
_entity.pdbx_description
1 polymer ?
#
loop_
_entity_poly.entity_id
_entity_poly.type
_entity_poly.pdbx_seq_one_letter_code
_entity_poly.pdbx_strand_id
1 'polypeptide(L)'
;NMPCALVLPLHGRLRQEDQQLVFEAAPAGTRKIGFATNIAETSLTIPGIRYVVDPGLSKQAMFDPQTGMITLELTAISQSSATQRA
;
A
#
# COMPACT_ATOMS: atom_id res chain seq x y z
N ASN A 1 11.79 4.63 26.00
CA ASN A 1 12.38 3.81 24.94
C ASN A 1 11.47 3.78 23.72
N MET A 2 11.97 4.27 22.58
CA MET A 2 11.29 4.13 21.30
C MET A 2 11.57 2.71 20.77
N PRO A 3 10.57 1.93 20.33
CA PRO A 3 10.81 0.61 19.75
C PRO A 3 11.63 0.74 18.45
N CYS A 4 12.46 -0.25 18.15
CA CYS A 4 13.07 -0.35 16.82
C CYS A 4 11.96 -0.46 15.75
N ALA A 5 12.25 -0.03 14.52
CA ALA A 5 11.29 -0.08 13.42
C ALA A 5 11.81 -0.96 12.27
N LEU A 6 10.97 -1.86 11.78
CA LEU A 6 11.18 -2.62 10.54
C LEU A 6 10.32 -1.96 9.46
N VAL A 7 10.98 -1.35 8.48
CA VAL A 7 10.33 -0.60 7.39
C VAL A 7 10.40 -1.40 6.10
N LEU A 8 9.25 -1.67 5.48
CA LEU A 8 9.15 -2.51 4.29
C LEU A 8 8.32 -1.81 3.19
N PRO A 9 8.82 -1.75 1.94
CA PRO A 9 8.01 -1.30 0.81
C PRO A 9 7.06 -2.42 0.33
N LEU A 10 5.91 -2.05 -0.22
CA LEU A 10 4.99 -2.97 -0.90
C LEU A 10 4.39 -2.31 -2.15
N HIS A 11 4.94 -2.61 -3.33
CA HIS A 11 4.44 -2.11 -4.60
C HIS A 11 4.77 -3.08 -5.75
N GLY A 12 4.05 -2.95 -6.88
CA GLY A 12 4.05 -3.95 -7.96
C GLY A 12 5.34 -4.07 -8.77
N ARG A 13 6.40 -3.34 -8.40
CA ARG A 13 7.73 -3.42 -9.02
C ARG A 13 8.72 -4.22 -8.17
N LEU A 14 8.33 -4.61 -6.95
CA LEU A 14 9.16 -5.47 -6.11
C LEU A 14 9.17 -6.90 -6.64
N ARG A 15 10.31 -7.58 -6.47
CA ARG A 15 10.40 -9.01 -6.73
C ARG A 15 9.51 -9.77 -5.74
N GLN A 16 9.05 -10.95 -6.11
CA GLN A 16 8.15 -11.74 -5.27
C GLN A 16 8.76 -12.04 -3.89
N GLU A 17 10.06 -12.36 -3.83
CA GLU A 17 10.78 -12.58 -2.58
C GLU A 17 10.76 -11.35 -1.66
N ASP A 18 10.90 -10.15 -2.23
CA ASP A 18 10.89 -8.89 -1.46
C ASP A 18 9.48 -8.57 -0.97
N GLN A 19 8.44 -8.88 -1.76
CA GLN A 19 7.04 -8.72 -1.33
C GLN A 19 6.70 -9.66 -0.17
N GLN A 20 7.30 -10.86 -0.13
CA GLN A 20 7.01 -11.85 0.89
C GLN A 20 7.41 -11.40 2.30
N LEU A 21 8.44 -10.55 2.41
CA LEU A 21 8.96 -10.04 3.68
C LEU A 21 7.88 -9.31 4.50
N VAL A 22 6.88 -8.71 3.86
CA VAL A 22 5.80 -8.00 4.58
C VAL A 22 4.93 -8.96 5.39
N PHE A 23 4.86 -10.23 5.00
CA PHE A 23 4.07 -11.27 5.67
C PHE A 23 4.81 -11.93 6.85
N GLU A 24 6.13 -11.80 6.92
CA GLU A 24 6.93 -12.36 8.00
C GLU A 24 6.69 -11.64 9.33
N ALA A 25 6.75 -12.35 10.46
CA ALA A 25 6.60 -11.72 11.77
C ALA A 25 7.74 -10.73 12.02
N ALA A 26 7.42 -9.56 12.59
CA ALA A 26 8.46 -8.62 12.99
C ALA A 26 9.26 -9.18 14.17
N PRO A 27 10.58 -8.91 14.25
CA PRO A 27 11.39 -9.27 15.40
C PRO A 27 10.82 -8.71 16.71
N ALA A 28 11.08 -9.40 17.82
CA ALA A 28 10.60 -8.98 19.13
C ALA A 28 11.07 -7.55 19.46
N GLY A 29 10.17 -6.74 20.04
CA GLY A 29 10.46 -5.34 20.39
C GLY A 29 10.51 -4.37 19.19
N THR A 30 10.16 -4.84 17.98
CA THR A 30 10.19 -4.03 16.75
C THR A 30 8.78 -3.72 16.25
N ARG A 31 8.55 -2.49 15.80
CA ARG A 31 7.32 -2.08 15.10
C ARG A 31 7.48 -2.31 13.60
N LYS A 32 6.58 -3.09 13.00
CA LYS A 32 6.46 -3.21 11.54
C LYS A 32 5.79 -1.97 10.97
N ILE A 33 6.36 -1.39 9.92
CA ILE A 33 5.81 -0.25 9.17
C ILE A 33 5.90 -0.58 7.69
N GLY A 34 4.74 -0.79 7.05
CA GLY A 34 4.64 -1.03 5.61
C GLY A 34 4.33 0.26 4.86
N PHE A 35 5.08 0.55 3.81
CA PHE A 35 4.74 1.60 2.83
C PHE A 35 4.19 0.93 1.58
N ALA A 36 2.86 0.96 1.44
CA ALA A 36 2.17 0.28 0.35
C ALA A 36 1.55 1.26 -0.65
N THR A 37 1.47 0.86 -1.91
CA THR A 37 0.51 1.45 -2.84
C THR A 37 -0.88 0.84 -2.63
N ASN A 38 -1.84 1.17 -3.48
CA ASN A 38 -3.16 0.54 -3.52
C ASN A 38 -3.15 -0.98 -3.78
N ILE A 39 -1.99 -1.63 -3.92
CA ILE A 39 -1.89 -3.11 -3.92
C ILE A 39 -2.40 -3.70 -2.60
N ALA A 40 -2.23 -2.98 -1.48
CA ALA A 40 -2.76 -3.40 -0.19
C ALA A 40 -4.31 -3.34 -0.11
N GLU A 41 -5.00 -2.70 -1.06
CA GLU A 41 -6.46 -2.57 -1.08
C GLU A 41 -7.15 -3.89 -1.42
N THR A 42 -6.51 -4.73 -2.24
CA THR A 42 -7.10 -5.97 -2.75
C THR A 42 -6.51 -7.20 -2.06
N SER A 43 -7.30 -7.86 -1.21
CA SER A 43 -7.13 -9.24 -0.71
C SER A 43 -5.83 -9.64 0.02
N LEU A 44 -4.83 -8.76 0.12
CA LEU A 44 -3.58 -9.05 0.83
C LEU A 44 -3.73 -8.70 2.31
N THR A 45 -4.16 -9.67 3.11
CA THR A 45 -4.20 -9.53 4.58
C THR A 45 -2.79 -9.67 5.14
N ILE A 46 -2.17 -8.56 5.54
CA ILE A 46 -0.88 -8.56 6.22
C ILE A 46 -1.11 -8.81 7.71
N PRO A 47 -0.58 -9.90 8.29
CA PRO A 47 -0.79 -10.19 9.69
C PRO A 47 -0.13 -9.14 10.60
N GLY A 48 -0.85 -8.75 11.65
CA GLY A 48 -0.35 -7.84 12.68
C GLY A 48 -0.45 -6.35 12.35
N ILE A 49 -1.11 -5.96 11.26
CA ILE A 49 -1.47 -4.56 11.03
C ILE A 49 -2.59 -4.15 11.99
N ARG A 50 -2.34 -3.09 12.76
CA ARG A 50 -3.32 -2.51 13.72
C ARG A 50 -3.82 -1.14 13.29
N TYR A 51 -3.03 -0.42 12.50
CA TYR A 51 -3.32 0.95 12.11
C TYR A 51 -2.99 1.10 10.64
N VAL A 52 -3.84 1.85 9.94
CA VAL A 52 -3.61 2.30 8.58
C VAL A 52 -3.59 3.83 8.57
N VAL A 53 -2.63 4.39 7.85
CA VAL A 53 -2.54 5.82 7.58
C VAL A 53 -2.72 5.99 6.08
N ASP A 54 -3.91 6.40 5.67
CA ASP A 54 -4.27 6.56 4.26
C ASP A 54 -4.39 8.05 3.90
N PRO A 55 -3.61 8.56 2.92
CA PRO A 55 -3.76 9.92 2.42
C PRO A 55 -5.02 10.14 1.56
N GLY A 56 -5.76 9.08 1.22
CA GLY A 56 -6.97 9.18 0.40
C GLY A 56 -6.70 9.37 -1.09
N LEU A 57 -5.50 9.03 -1.55
CA LEU A 57 -5.06 9.21 -2.94
C LEU A 57 -4.61 7.88 -3.56
N SER A 58 -4.70 7.77 -4.89
CA SER A 58 -4.13 6.66 -5.65
C SER A 58 -3.72 7.09 -7.06
N LYS A 59 -2.80 6.37 -7.69
CA LYS A 59 -2.53 6.54 -9.13
C LYS A 59 -3.55 5.73 -9.92
N GLN A 60 -4.33 6.39 -10.76
CA GLN A 60 -5.35 5.77 -11.60
C GLN A 60 -5.04 5.99 -13.08
N ALA A 61 -5.39 4.99 -13.89
CA ALA A 61 -5.32 5.09 -15.34
C ALA A 61 -6.49 5.95 -15.85
N MET A 62 -6.17 7.12 -16.39
CA MET A 62 -7.13 8.06 -16.94
C MET A 62 -7.02 8.06 -18.45
N PHE A 63 -8.14 7.87 -19.14
CA PHE A 63 -8.20 7.93 -20.60
C PHE A 63 -8.56 9.34 -21.05
N ASP A 64 -7.73 9.93 -21.89
CA ASP A 64 -8.01 11.20 -22.56
C ASP A 64 -8.59 10.94 -23.96
N PRO A 65 -9.88 11.25 -24.22
CA PRO A 65 -10.50 11.01 -25.51
C PRO A 65 -9.99 11.95 -26.61
N GLN A 66 -9.36 13.08 -26.28
CA GLN A 66 -8.84 14.01 -27.29
C GLN A 66 -7.52 13.50 -27.89
N THR A 67 -6.65 12.94 -27.06
CA THR A 67 -5.35 12.41 -27.49
C THR A 67 -5.37 10.91 -27.74
N GLY A 68 -6.39 10.20 -27.25
CA GLY A 68 -6.48 8.73 -27.31
C GLY A 68 -5.47 8.02 -26.40
N MET A 69 -4.86 8.74 -25.46
CA MET A 69 -3.81 8.22 -24.58
C MET A 69 -4.34 7.87 -23.19
N ILE A 70 -3.65 6.95 -22.53
CA ILE A 70 -3.86 6.63 -21.11
C ILE A 70 -2.70 7.21 -20.31
N THR A 71 -3.03 8.02 -19.30
CA THR A 71 -2.08 8.59 -18.34
C THR A 71 -2.29 7.98 -16.95
N LEU A 72 -1.26 8.01 -16.11
CA LEU A 72 -1.37 7.66 -14.70
C LEU A 72 -1.39 8.93 -13.86
N GLU A 73 -2.55 9.29 -13.34
CA GLU A 73 -2.77 10.52 -12.59
C GLU A 73 -3.00 10.23 -11.12
N LEU A 74 -2.54 11.14 -10.25
CA LEU A 74 -2.81 11.06 -8.83
C LEU A 74 -4.21 11.62 -8.56
N THR A 75 -5.14 10.77 -8.13
CA THR A 75 -6.54 11.12 -7.92
C THR A 75 -7.00 10.76 -6.52
N ALA A 76 -8.07 11.42 -6.05
CA ALA A 76 -8.74 11.04 -4.82
C ALA A 76 -9.42 9.68 -4.97
N ILE A 77 -9.36 8.87 -3.92
CA ILE A 77 -10.03 7.57 -3.88
C ILE A 77 -11.52 7.74 -3.58
N SER A 78 -12.32 6.73 -3.93
CA SER A 78 -13.73 6.69 -3.54
C SER A 78 -13.88 6.43 -2.04
N GLN A 79 -15.05 6.76 -1.49
CA GLN A 79 -15.39 6.42 -0.11
C GLN A 79 -15.34 4.90 0.15
N SER A 80 -15.71 4.09 -0.86
CA SER A 80 -15.64 2.63 -0.75
C SER A 80 -14.21 2.12 -0.64
N SER A 81 -13.28 2.67 -1.44
CA SER A 81 -11.85 2.33 -1.34
C SER A 81 -11.27 2.76 0.00
N ALA A 82 -11.63 3.95 0.50
CA ALA A 82 -11.21 4.40 1.83
C ALA A 82 -11.69 3.43 2.93
N THR A 83 -12.92 2.92 2.81
CA THR A 83 -13.49 1.95 3.75
C THR A 83 -12.77 0.60 3.69
N GLN A 84 -12.38 0.14 2.51
CA GLN A 84 -11.64 -1.12 2.34
C GLN A 84 -10.21 -1.07 2.90
N ARG A 85 -9.63 0.13 3.02
CA ARG A 85 -8.29 0.34 3.57
C ARG A 85 -8.28 0.54 5.10
N ALA A 86 -9.44 0.78 5.72
CA ALA A 86 -9.57 1.12 7.14
C ALA A 86 -9.52 -0.09 8.08
#